data_AF-A0A968MV64-F1
#
_entry.id   AF-A0A968MV64-F1
#
_cell.length_a   1.000
_cell.length_b   1.000
_cell.length_c   1.000
_cell.angle_alpha   90.00
_cell.angle_beta   90.00
_cell.angle_gamma   90.00
#
_symmetry.space_group_name_H-M   'P 1'
#
loop_
_entity.id
_entity.type
_entity.pdbx_description
1 polymer ?
#
loop_
_entity_poly.entity_id
_entity_poly.type
_entity_poly.pdbx_seq_one_letter_code
_entity_poly.pdbx_strand_id
1 'polypeptide(L)' 'MAGVLLVGFYIDIYMSVMPGLFKNNNFGFIEIGSFLGYAGLFVLVVFRQLSKAPLVARNHPYLEESLEHHFHQ' A
#
# COMPACT_ATOMS: atom_id res chain seq x y z
N MET A 1 8.26 3.22 9.92
CA MET A 1 8.92 3.78 8.72
C MET A 1 8.08 3.64 7.45
N ALA A 2 7.51 2.47 7.16
CA ALA A 2 6.69 2.25 5.96
C ALA A 2 5.57 3.30 5.74
N GLY A 3 4.85 3.72 6.80
CA GLY A 3 3.80 4.75 6.66
C GLY A 3 4.31 6.10 6.15
N VAL A 4 5.51 6.53 6.56
CA VAL A 4 6.12 7.79 6.10
C VAL A 4 6.52 7.69 4.63
N LEU A 5 7.03 6.52 4.21
CA LEU A 5 7.38 6.27 2.81
C LEU A 5 6.15 6.29 1.90
N LEU A 6 5.04 5.70 2.35
CA LEU A 6 3.79 5.69 1.58
C LEU A 6 3.20 7.11 1.42
N VAL A 7 3.21 7.91 2.48
CA VAL A 7 2.75 9.31 2.42
C VAL A 7 3.68 10.16 1.56
N GLY A 8 4.99 10.00 1.71
CA GLY A 8 5.98 10.70 0.87
C GLY A 8 5.82 10.37 -0.62
N PHE A 9 5.60 9.10 -0.94
CA PHE A 9 5.34 8.66 -2.31
C PHE A 9 4.03 9.22 -2.88
N TYR A 10 2.98 9.32 -2.06
CA TYR A 10 1.74 9.95 -2.50
C TYR A 10 1.92 11.45 -2.81
N ILE A 11 2.67 12.17 -1.98
CA ILE A 11 2.97 13.60 -2.20
C ILE A 11 3.81 13.78 -3.47
N ASP A 12 4.79 12.91 -3.73
CA ASP A 12 5.61 12.94 -4.94
C ASP A 12 4.75 12.81 -6.22
N ILE A 13 3.85 11.83 -6.25
CA ILE A 13 2.89 11.67 -7.35
C ILE A 13 1.99 12.90 -7.47
N TYR A 14 1.48 13.41 -6.34
CA TYR A 14 0.61 14.58 -6.33
C TYR A 14 1.31 15.79 -6.98
N MET A 15 2.56 16.06 -6.61
CA MET A 15 3.35 17.17 -7.15
C MET A 15 3.70 16.99 -8.64
N SER A 16 3.84 15.75 -9.11
CA SER A 16 4.07 15.46 -10.53
C SER A 16 2.81 15.63 -11.40
N VAL A 17 1.65 15.23 -10.88
CA VAL A 17 0.40 15.17 -11.63
C VAL A 17 -0.42 16.48 -11.58
N MET A 18 -0.53 17.13 -10.41
CA MET A 18 -1.32 18.36 -10.24
C MET A 18 -0.96 19.51 -11.19
N PRO A 19 0.32 19.86 -11.44
CA PRO A 19 0.66 21.02 -12.27
C PRO A 19 0.18 20.88 -13.72
N GLY A 20 -0.04 19.65 -14.20
CA GLY A 20 -0.62 19.38 -15.52
C GLY A 20 -2.14 19.48 -15.57
N LEU A 21 -2.83 19.37 -14.43
CA LEU A 21 -4.29 19.29 -14.36
C LEU A 21 -4.94 20.62 -13.95
N PHE A 22 -4.30 21.41 -13.09
CA PHE A 22 -4.88 22.64 -12.55
C PHE A 22 -3.87 23.79 -12.52
N LYS A 23 -4.30 24.97 -12.98
CA LYS A 23 -3.50 26.21 -12.94
C LYS A 23 -3.55 26.92 -11.58
N ASN A 24 -4.64 26.70 -10.81
CA ASN A 24 -4.80 27.15 -9.42
C ASN A 24 -5.03 25.91 -8.53
N ASN A 25 -4.06 25.60 -7.68
CA ASN A 25 -4.06 24.41 -6.85
C ASN A 25 -4.79 24.70 -5.53
N ASN A 26 -6.09 24.46 -5.48
CA ASN A 26 -6.85 24.49 -4.23
C ASN A 26 -6.95 23.07 -3.70
N PHE A 27 -6.13 22.71 -2.70
CA PHE A 27 -6.17 21.39 -2.07
C PHE A 27 -7.54 21.21 -1.39
N GLY A 28 -8.44 20.49 -2.06
CA GLY A 28 -9.84 20.38 -1.69
C GLY A 28 -10.15 19.18 -0.81
N PHE A 29 -11.40 19.14 -0.33
CA PHE A 29 -11.97 17.97 0.35
C PHE A 29 -12.07 16.76 -0.61
N ILE A 30 -12.20 17.01 -1.92
CA ILE A 30 -12.26 15.98 -2.94
C ILE A 30 -10.94 15.19 -3.03
N GLU A 31 -9.78 15.84 -2.96
CA GLU A 31 -8.48 15.17 -3.08
C GLU A 31 -8.23 14.24 -1.88
N ILE A 32 -8.51 14.73 -0.68
CA ILE A 32 -8.38 13.94 0.55
C ILE A 32 -9.40 12.79 0.56
N GLY A 33 -10.65 13.06 0.19
CA GLY A 33 -11.70 12.05 0.11
C GLY A 33 -11.39 10.98 -0.93
N SER A 34 -10.83 11.37 -2.08
CA SER A 34 -10.43 10.43 -3.13
C SER A 34 -9.25 9.57 -2.69
N PHE A 35 -8.23 10.16 -2.07
CA PHE A 35 -7.09 9.42 -1.54
C PHE A 35 -7.52 8.40 -0.48
N LEU A 36 -8.27 8.84 0.54
CA LEU A 36 -8.76 7.96 1.59
C LEU A 36 -9.75 6.93 1.08
N GLY A 37 -10.59 7.29 0.10
CA GLY A 37 -11.53 6.37 -0.54
C GLY A 37 -10.83 5.24 -1.28
N TYR A 38 -9.85 5.56 -2.12
CA TYR A 38 -9.05 4.55 -2.83
C TYR A 38 -8.18 3.74 -1.88
N ALA A 39 -7.51 4.37 -0.91
CA ALA A 39 -6.69 3.68 0.08
C ALA A 39 -7.53 2.73 0.95
N GLY A 40 -8.70 3.18 1.41
CA GLY A 40 -9.65 2.36 2.18
C GLY A 40 -10.19 1.18 1.37
N LEU A 41 -10.55 1.41 0.10
CA LEU A 41 -10.98 0.34 -0.79
C LEU A 41 -9.86 -0.69 -1.03
N PHE A 42 -8.63 -0.22 -1.27
CA PHE A 42 -7.47 -1.08 -1.45
C PHE A 42 -7.23 -1.97 -0.22
N VAL A 43 -7.20 -1.37 0.97
CA VAL A 43 -7.05 -2.09 2.23
C VAL A 43 -8.15 -3.13 2.40
N LEU A 44 -9.42 -2.74 2.19
CA LEU A 44 -10.56 -3.66 2.30
C LEU A 44 -10.41 -4.85 1.34
N VAL A 45 -10.08 -4.61 0.08
CA VAL A 45 -9.90 -5.68 -0.91
C VAL A 45 -8.74 -6.59 -0.52
N VAL A 46 -7.58 -6.04 -0.15
CA VAL A 46 -6.40 -6.83 0.25
C VAL A 46 -6.73 -7.71 1.46
N PHE A 47 -7.30 -7.15 2.53
CA PHE A 47 -7.69 -7.94 3.70
C PHE A 47 -8.75 -8.99 3.39
N ARG A 48 -9.71 -8.66 2.53
CA ARG A 48 -10.75 -9.61 2.08
C ARG A 48 -10.17 -10.75 1.23
N GLN A 49 -9.09 -10.51 0.49
CA GLN A 49 -8.41 -11.56 -0.26
C GLN A 49 -7.50 -12.39 0.64
N LEU A 50 -6.79 -11.76 1.57
CA LEU A 50 -5.98 -12.44 2.57
C LEU A 50 -6.81 -13.36 3.47
N SER A 51 -8.04 -12.98 3.82
CA SER A 51 -8.91 -13.82 4.67
C SER A 51 -9.44 -15.07 3.96
N LYS A 52 -9.37 -15.15 2.63
CA LYS A 52 -9.87 -16.30 1.84
C LYS A 52 -8.87 -17.45 1.75
N ALA A 53 -7.59 -17.21 2.05
CA ALA A 53 -6.52 -18.19 1.89
C ALA A 53 -5.71 -18.32 3.18
N PRO A 54 -5.11 -19.50 3.44
CA PRO A 54 -4.19 -19.64 4.56
C PRO A 54 -2.99 -18.70 4.37
N LEU A 55 -2.72 -17.85 5.37
CA LEU A 55 -1.61 -16.89 5.39
C LEU A 55 -0.23 -17.56 5.24
N VAL A 56 -0.13 -18.85 5.58
CA VAL A 56 1.07 -19.66 5.44
C VAL A 56 0.79 -20.79 4.46
N ALA A 57 1.61 -20.89 3.42
CA ALA A 57 1.54 -21.96 2.44
C ALA A 57 2.08 -23.28 3.04
N ARG A 58 1.20 -24.05 3.69
CA ARG A 58 1.59 -25.29 4.43
C ARG A 58 2.19 -26.42 3.58
N ASN A 59 2.01 -26.41 2.26
CA ASN A 59 2.48 -27.48 1.36
C ASN A 59 3.58 -27.01 0.40
N HIS A 60 4.34 -25.97 0.79
CA HIS A 60 5.41 -25.43 -0.05
C HIS A 60 6.73 -26.16 0.23
N PRO A 61 7.45 -26.67 -0.79
CA PRO A 61 8.67 -27.49 -0.61
C PRO A 61 9.80 -26.75 0.13
N TYR A 62 9.80 -25.43 0.10
CA TYR A 62 10.79 -24.58 0.80
C TYR A 62 10.28 -23.98 2.14
N LEU A 63 9.13 -24.44 2.66
CA LEU A 63 8.55 -23.91 3.90
C LEU A 63 9.45 -24.17 5.12
N GLU A 64 10.01 -25.38 5.20
CA GLU A 64 10.86 -25.80 6.31
C GLU A 64 12.21 -25.05 6.30
N GLU A 65 12.82 -24.88 5.11
CA GLU A 65 14.02 -24.06 4.93
C GLU A 65 13.80 -22.58 5.29
N SER A 66 12.63 -22.02 4.95
CA SER A 66 12.29 -20.62 5.27
C SER A 66 12.05 -20.38 6.77
N LEU A 67 11.62 -21.41 7.50
CA LEU A 67 11.42 -21.38 8.95
C LEU A 67 12.74 -21.47 9.72
N GLU A 68 13.68 -22.26 9.22
CA GLU A 68 15.02 -22.43 9.79
C GLU A 68 16.02 -21.36 9.31
N HIS A 69 15.64 -20.53 8.33
CA HIS A 69 16.39 -19.35 7.90
C HIS A 69 16.41 -18.26 8.99
N HIS A 70 17.20 -18.49 10.03
CA HIS A 70 17.74 -17.40 10.84
C HIS A 70 18.92 -16.78 10.09
N PHE A 71 18.82 -15.48 9.82
CA PHE A 71 19.97 -14.69 9.39
C PHE A 71 21.07 -14.81 10.46
N HIS A 72 22.11 -15.57 10.16
CA HIS A 72 23.35 -15.55 10.94
C HIS A 72 24.13 -14.29 10.55
N GLN A 73 23.64 -13.13 11.01
CA GLN A 73 24.36 -11.85 11.03
C GLN A 73 23.84 -10.96 12.16
#